data_AF-A0A959FQE8-F1
#
_entry.id   AF-A0A959FQE8-F1
#
_cell.length_a   1.000
_cell.length_b   1.000
_cell.length_c   1.000
_cell.angle_alpha   90.00
_cell.angle_beta   90.00
_cell.angle_gamma   90.00
#
_symmetry.space_group_name_H-M   'P 1'
#
loop_
_entity.id
_entity.type
_entity.pdbx_description
1 polymer ?
#
loop_
_entity_poly.entity_id
_entity_poly.type
_entity_poly.pdbx_seq_one_letter_code
_entity_poly.pdbx_strand_id
1 'polypeptide(L)'
;MLQYKLLVLTDHATQNSENSIFRLLAALRQHPSCATLDVASRSMPGNAPFFHEHRGSELWVTTVGEHFRYEDNGKAYARGLHRAHLH
;
A
#
# COMPACT_ATOMS: atom_id res chain seq x y z
N MET A 1 11.66 21.92 -4.54
CA MET A 1 11.77 20.56 -5.12
C MET A 1 10.37 19.98 -5.25
N LEU A 2 10.08 19.27 -6.34
CA LEU A 2 8.77 18.64 -6.53
C LEU A 2 8.67 17.40 -5.63
N GLN A 3 7.52 17.21 -5.00
CA GLN A 3 7.21 16.02 -4.20
C GLN A 3 5.99 15.28 -4.78
N TYR A 4 6.01 13.97 -4.70
CA TYR A 4 5.03 13.07 -5.31
C TYR A 4 4.23 12.34 -4.24
N LYS A 5 2.95 12.10 -4.54
CA LYS A 5 2.10 11.16 -3.82
C LYS A 5 2.17 9.83 -4.56
N LEU A 6 2.69 8.81 -3.91
CA LEU A 6 2.90 7.49 -4.50
C LEU A 6 1.82 6.53 -4.01
N LEU A 7 1.22 5.79 -4.94
CA LEU A 7 0.31 4.69 -4.65
C LEU A 7 0.93 3.39 -5.15
N VAL A 8 1.07 2.41 -4.26
CA VAL A 8 1.58 1.08 -4.59
C VAL A 8 0.45 0.07 -4.53
N LEU A 9 0.25 -0.66 -5.62
CA LEU A 9 -0.68 -1.77 -5.71
C LEU A 9 0.12 -3.07 -5.64
N THR A 10 -0.27 -3.97 -4.75
CA THR A 10 0.44 -5.24 -4.58
C THR A 10 -0.52 -6.39 -4.28
N ASP A 11 0.01 -7.60 -4.24
CA ASP A 11 -0.69 -8.74 -3.67
C ASP A 11 0.14 -9.29 -2.51
N HIS A 12 -0.31 -9.05 -1.28
CA HIS A 12 0.43 -9.49 -0.10
C HIS A 12 0.27 -10.98 0.22
N ALA A 13 -0.74 -11.67 -0.31
CA ALA A 13 -0.91 -13.11 -0.02
C ALA A 13 0.19 -13.97 -0.62
N THR A 14 0.86 -13.47 -1.67
CA THR A 14 2.03 -14.13 -2.27
C THR A 14 3.35 -13.68 -1.65
N GLN A 15 3.31 -12.85 -0.59
CA GLN A 15 4.51 -12.30 0.05
C GLN A 15 4.91 -13.10 1.29
N ASN A 16 6.22 -13.30 1.42
CA ASN A 16 6.93 -13.80 2.60
C ASN A 16 7.91 -12.72 3.13
N SER A 17 8.53 -12.99 4.28
CA SER A 17 9.49 -12.09 4.95
C SER A 17 10.71 -11.69 4.11
N GLU A 18 11.04 -12.45 3.06
CA GLU A 18 12.15 -12.16 2.15
C GLU A 18 11.79 -11.13 1.07
N ASN A 19 10.51 -10.80 0.91
CA ASN A 19 10.05 -9.91 -0.16
C ASN A 19 10.68 -8.52 -0.06
N SER A 20 11.22 -8.08 -1.19
CA SER A 20 11.88 -6.79 -1.35
C SER A 20 10.93 -5.60 -1.19
N ILE A 21 9.62 -5.80 -1.29
CA ILE A 21 8.62 -4.73 -1.26
C ILE A 21 8.69 -3.90 0.03
N PHE A 22 8.85 -4.51 1.20
CA PHE A 22 8.93 -3.75 2.45
C PHE A 22 10.17 -2.87 2.51
N ARG A 23 11.33 -3.39 2.05
CA ARG A 23 12.58 -2.63 1.95
C ARG A 23 12.48 -1.50 0.93
N LEU A 24 11.84 -1.76 -0.21
CA LEU A 24 11.60 -0.76 -1.25
C LEU A 24 10.70 0.37 -0.75
N LEU A 25 9.57 0.03 -0.10
CA LEU A 25 8.65 1.01 0.46
C LEU A 25 9.31 1.85 1.57
N ALA A 26 10.12 1.22 2.41
CA ALA A 26 10.91 1.93 3.43
C ALA A 26 11.89 2.94 2.81
N ALA A 27 12.58 2.55 1.73
CA ALA A 27 13.49 3.44 1.00
C ALA A 27 12.74 4.58 0.27
N LEU A 28 11.64 4.26 -0.40
CA LEU A 28 10.81 5.26 -1.11
C LEU A 28 10.25 6.32 -0.17
N ARG A 29 9.81 5.93 1.03
CA ARG A 29 9.32 6.86 2.05
C ARG A 29 10.39 7.87 2.50
N GLN A 30 11.67 7.48 2.47
CA GLN A 30 12.79 8.35 2.85
C GLN A 30 13.28 9.23 1.69
N HIS A 31 12.78 9.00 0.47
CA HIS A 31 13.21 9.76 -0.70
C HIS A 31 12.76 11.22 -0.59
N PRO A 32 13.62 12.24 -0.83
CA PRO A 32 13.28 13.66 -0.66
C PRO A 32 12.07 14.14 -1.47
N SER A 33 11.81 13.49 -2.60
CA SER A 33 10.65 13.76 -3.46
C SER A 33 9.40 12.94 -3.11
N CYS A 34 9.38 12.20 -2.01
CA CYS A 34 8.18 11.48 -1.56
C CYS A 34 7.40 12.35 -0.57
N ALA A 35 6.19 12.78 -0.92
CA ALA A 35 5.28 13.46 -0.01
C ALA A 35 4.47 12.45 0.81
N THR A 36 3.88 11.47 0.13
CA THR A 36 3.11 10.39 0.75
C THR A 36 3.33 9.09 -0.02
N LEU A 37 3.23 7.98 0.70
CA LEU A 37 3.31 6.64 0.13
C LEU A 37 2.20 5.80 0.73
N ASP A 38 1.20 5.49 -0.09
CA ASP A 38 0.08 4.63 0.27
C ASP A 38 0.22 3.28 -0.43
N VAL A 39 -0.20 2.22 0.25
CA VAL A 39 -0.18 0.86 -0.29
C VAL A 39 -1.56 0.24 -0.21
N ALA A 40 -1.99 -0.36 -1.31
CA ALA A 40 -3.20 -1.15 -1.43
C ALA A 40 -2.82 -2.58 -1.79
N SER A 41 -3.49 -3.55 -1.18
CA SER A 41 -3.32 -4.95 -1.56
C SER A 41 -4.58 -5.52 -2.21
N ARG A 42 -4.37 -6.35 -3.24
CA ARG A 42 -5.39 -7.19 -3.89
C ARG A 42 -6.01 -8.19 -2.91
N SER A 43 -5.19 -8.81 -2.07
CA SER A 43 -5.67 -9.75 -1.03
C SER A 43 -6.41 -9.10 0.14
N MET A 44 -6.71 -7.80 0.09
CA MET A 44 -7.60 -7.14 1.04
C MET A 44 -9.05 -7.32 0.57
N PRO A 45 -9.96 -7.96 1.35
CA PRO A 45 -11.34 -8.18 0.92
C PRO A 45 -12.06 -6.89 0.51
N GLY A 46 -11.81 -5.77 1.21
CA GLY A 46 -12.40 -4.47 0.88
C GLY A 46 -11.97 -3.90 -0.48
N ASN A 47 -10.89 -4.41 -1.09
CA ASN A 47 -10.38 -3.96 -2.38
C ASN A 47 -10.85 -4.82 -3.56
N ALA A 48 -11.65 -5.87 -3.31
CA ALA A 48 -12.17 -6.72 -4.37
C ALA A 48 -12.92 -5.92 -5.47
N PRO A 49 -13.77 -4.91 -5.14
CA PRO A 49 -14.43 -4.10 -6.17
C PRO A 49 -13.44 -3.38 -7.11
N PHE A 50 -12.32 -2.89 -6.58
CA PHE A 50 -11.29 -2.23 -7.39
C PHE A 50 -10.54 -3.23 -8.28
N PHE A 51 -10.06 -4.35 -7.73
CA PHE A 51 -9.18 -5.29 -8.44
C PHE A 51 -9.91 -6.29 -9.36
N HIS A 52 -11.16 -6.62 -9.08
CA HIS A 52 -11.89 -7.68 -9.81
C HIS A 52 -13.10 -7.14 -10.59
N GLU A 53 -13.77 -6.13 -10.07
CA GLU A 53 -14.96 -5.53 -10.71
C GLU A 53 -14.63 -4.24 -11.47
N HIS A 54 -13.38 -3.77 -11.43
CA HIS A 54 -12.91 -2.53 -12.05
C HIS A 54 -13.69 -1.28 -11.60
N ARG A 55 -14.18 -1.28 -10.36
CA ARG A 55 -14.88 -0.15 -9.74
C ARG A 55 -13.86 0.79 -9.11
N GLY A 56 -13.35 1.71 -9.93
CA GLY A 56 -12.18 2.55 -9.63
C GLY A 56 -12.32 3.53 -8.45
N SER A 57 -13.51 3.79 -7.92
CA SER A 57 -13.71 4.76 -6.84
C SER A 57 -13.50 4.20 -5.43
N GLU A 58 -13.30 2.88 -5.29
CA GLU A 58 -13.33 2.19 -4.00
C GLU A 58 -12.02 1.42 -3.75
N LEU A 59 -10.97 2.14 -3.37
CA LEU A 59 -9.69 1.53 -2.99
C LEU A 59 -9.32 1.89 -1.54
N TRP A 60 -9.20 0.86 -0.71
CA TRP A 60 -8.68 0.96 0.65
C TRP A 60 -7.17 0.83 0.66
N VAL A 61 -6.53 1.77 1.34
CA VAL A 61 -5.09 1.89 1.44
C VAL A 61 -4.64 2.08 2.88
N THR A 62 -3.38 1.75 3.13
CA THR A 62 -2.66 2.11 4.35
C THR A 62 -1.48 2.99 3.97
N THR A 63 -1.25 4.07 4.72
CA THR A 63 -0.03 4.86 4.58
C THR A 63 1.17 4.11 5.12
N VAL A 64 2.23 4.00 4.33
CA VAL A 64 3.49 3.38 4.73
C VAL A 64 4.22 4.29 5.71
N GLY A 65 4.12 3.95 6.99
CA GLY A 65 4.87 4.60 8.08
C GLY A 65 6.16 3.86 8.44
N GLU A 66 6.86 4.36 9.47
CA GLU A 66 8.08 3.73 10.01
C GLU A 66 7.86 2.29 10.50
N HIS A 67 6.65 1.97 10.94
CA HIS A 67 6.28 0.65 11.46
C HIS A 67 5.64 -0.26 10.41
N PHE A 68 5.65 0.12 9.13
CA PHE A 68 5.17 -0.75 8.06
C PHE A 68 6.21 -1.82 7.76
N ARG A 69 5.92 -3.06 8.17
CA ARG A 69 6.82 -4.21 8.04
C ARG A 69 6.02 -5.48 7.77
N TYR A 70 6.71 -6.51 7.31
CA TYR A 70 6.10 -7.81 7.09
C TYR A 70 5.50 -8.38 8.38
N GLU A 71 4.29 -8.89 8.27
CA GLU A 71 3.57 -9.62 9.32
C GLU A 71 2.85 -10.79 8.64
N ASP A 72 3.00 -12.01 9.16
CA ASP A 72 2.49 -13.25 8.53
C ASP A 72 0.98 -13.23 8.26
N ASN A 73 0.23 -12.41 8.98
CA ASN A 73 -1.22 -12.27 8.85
C ASN A 73 -1.65 -11.05 8.02
N GLY A 74 -0.71 -10.35 7.36
CA GLY A 74 -1.00 -9.19 6.53
C GLY A 74 -1.48 -7.95 7.30
N LYS A 75 -1.44 -7.94 8.65
CA LYS A 75 -1.96 -6.83 9.48
C LYS A 75 -1.39 -5.46 9.12
N ALA A 76 -0.16 -5.41 8.61
CA ALA A 76 0.44 -4.16 8.16
C ALA A 76 -0.42 -3.44 7.11
N TYR A 77 -1.13 -4.18 6.24
CA TYR A 77 -2.02 -3.66 5.21
C TYR A 77 -3.41 -3.24 5.74
N ALA A 78 -3.73 -3.58 7.00
CA ALA A 78 -5.02 -3.28 7.62
C ALA A 78 -4.93 -2.17 8.68
N ARG A 79 -3.74 -1.64 8.97
CA ARG A 79 -3.55 -0.58 9.97
C ARG A 79 -3.92 0.77 9.37
N GLY A 80 -4.77 1.53 10.06
CA GLY A 80 -5.11 2.89 9.65
C GLY A 80 -5.72 2.97 8.24
N LEU A 81 -6.54 1.97 7.89
CA LEU A 81 -7.21 1.92 6.59
C LEU A 81 -8.00 3.21 6.34
N HIS A 82 -7.82 3.76 5.15
CA HIS A 82 -8.59 4.88 4.65
C HIS A 82 -8.83 4.71 3.14
N ARG A 83 -9.76 5.49 2.60
CA ARG A 83 -10.08 5.43 1.17
C ARG A 83 -9.14 6.34 0.40
N ALA A 84 -8.55 5.81 -0.67
CA ALA A 84 -7.83 6.61 -1.65
C ALA A 84 -8.84 7.36 -2.53
N HIS A 85 -8.53 8.63 -2.84
CA HIS A 85 -9.27 9.42 -3.82
C HIS A 85 -8.56 9.30 -5.18
N LEU A 86 -9.10 8.46 -6.05
CA LEU A 86 -8.62 8.27 -7.43
C LEU A 86 -9.45 9.20 -8.35
N HIS A 87 -8.79 10.15 -9.00
CA HIS A 87 -9.41 11.15 -9.90
C HIS A 87 -8.98 10.91 -11.34
#